data_AF-A0A8B3N9G1-F1
#
_entry.id   AF-A0A8B3N9G1-F1
#
_cell.length_a   1.000
_cell.length_b   1.000
_cell.length_c   1.000
_cell.angle_alpha   90.00
_cell.angle_beta   90.00
_cell.angle_gamma   90.00
#
_symmetry.space_group_name_H-M   'P 1'
#
loop_
_entity.id
_entity.type
_entity.pdbx_description
1 polymer ?
#
loop_
_entity_poly.entity_id
_entity_poly.type
_entity_poly.pdbx_seq_one_letter_code
_entity_poly.pdbx_strand_id
1 'polypeptide(L)'
;MGNRTRTIAGSDITRSVADALQYISYYHPPDYIRSLSHAYTREQSPSAKNAIGQILLNSRMAAFGRRPICQDTGLVVVFAKVGMDARIKSTASFADLVNEGVRQAYLDPDNPLRASIVADPLARRVNTRDNTPAVVHVDLVQGNQVEITIAAKGGGSENKARFTTLNPSASVSDWVVNTVSTL
;
A
#
# COMPACT_ATOMS: atom_id res chain seq x y z
N MET A 1 -32.81 -11.47 -11.73
CA MET A 1 -31.62 -12.35 -11.92
C MET A 1 -31.15 -12.74 -10.54
N GLY A 2 -31.32 -13.99 -10.12
CA GLY A 2 -30.99 -14.43 -8.76
C GLY A 2 -29.49 -14.27 -8.51
N ASN A 3 -29.11 -13.53 -7.46
CA ASN A 3 -27.72 -13.38 -7.06
C ASN A 3 -27.20 -14.76 -6.66
N ARG A 4 -26.29 -15.30 -7.47
CA ARG A 4 -25.68 -16.61 -7.20
C ARG A 4 -24.62 -16.39 -6.13
N THR A 5 -24.84 -16.92 -4.93
CA THR A 5 -23.82 -16.92 -3.88
C THR A 5 -22.53 -17.53 -4.41
N ARG A 6 -21.41 -16.82 -4.24
CA ARG A 6 -20.08 -17.30 -4.64
C ARG A 6 -19.30 -17.71 -3.41
N THR A 7 -18.85 -18.95 -3.38
CA THR A 7 -17.92 -19.41 -2.34
C THR A 7 -16.50 -19.03 -2.72
N ILE A 8 -15.79 -18.35 -1.82
CA ILE A 8 -14.38 -17.93 -1.96
C ILE A 8 -13.59 -18.62 -0.86
N ALA A 9 -12.49 -19.31 -1.18
CA ALA A 9 -11.67 -19.93 -0.15
C ALA A 9 -10.89 -18.87 0.63
N GLY A 10 -10.79 -18.99 1.96
CA GLY A 10 -9.99 -18.05 2.75
C GLY A 10 -8.53 -17.98 2.29
N SER A 11 -7.96 -19.11 1.87
CA SER A 11 -6.60 -19.21 1.31
C SER A 11 -6.41 -18.37 0.05
N ASP A 12 -7.45 -18.14 -0.75
CA ASP A 12 -7.36 -17.29 -1.95
C ASP A 12 -7.19 -15.83 -1.56
N ILE A 13 -7.81 -15.39 -0.47
CA ILE A 13 -7.65 -14.02 0.07
C ILE A 13 -6.22 -13.85 0.60
N THR A 14 -5.76 -14.77 1.44
CA THR A 14 -4.39 -14.76 2.00
C THR A 14 -3.34 -14.72 0.90
N ARG A 15 -3.43 -15.62 -0.08
CA ARG A 15 -2.51 -15.66 -1.22
C ARG A 15 -2.58 -14.38 -2.06
N SER A 16 -3.78 -13.88 -2.35
CA SER A 16 -3.95 -12.66 -3.15
C SER A 16 -3.32 -11.43 -2.46
N VAL A 17 -3.43 -11.33 -1.13
CA VAL A 17 -2.77 -10.28 -0.34
C VAL A 17 -1.25 -10.43 -0.40
N ALA A 18 -0.74 -11.65 -0.20
CA ALA A 18 0.69 -11.91 -0.23
C ALA A 18 1.32 -11.58 -1.60
N ASP A 19 0.72 -12.10 -2.67
CA ASP A 19 1.15 -11.89 -4.05
C ASP A 19 1.10 -10.40 -4.43
N ALA A 20 0.06 -9.68 -4.01
CA ALA A 20 -0.07 -8.25 -4.28
C ALA A 20 1.01 -7.44 -3.57
N LEU A 21 1.29 -7.72 -2.29
CA LEU A 21 2.34 -7.03 -1.52
C LEU A 21 3.73 -7.29 -2.11
N GLN A 22 4.00 -8.54 -2.50
CA GLN A 22 5.24 -8.88 -3.20
C GLN A 22 5.34 -8.12 -4.52
N TYR A 23 4.31 -8.15 -5.36
CA TYR A 23 4.28 -7.45 -6.64
C TYR A 23 4.53 -5.94 -6.51
N ILE A 24 3.82 -5.24 -5.61
CA ILE A 24 3.98 -3.79 -5.45
C ILE A 24 5.29 -3.40 -4.75
N SER A 25 5.99 -4.35 -4.11
CA SER A 25 7.28 -4.05 -3.47
C SER A 25 8.37 -3.74 -4.50
N TYR A 26 8.31 -4.34 -5.69
CA TYR A 26 9.34 -4.20 -6.73
C TYR A 26 8.84 -3.68 -8.08
N TYR A 27 7.54 -3.47 -8.27
CA TYR A 27 6.99 -2.83 -9.46
C TYR A 27 6.29 -1.50 -9.13
N HIS A 28 6.71 -0.44 -9.83
CA HIS A 28 5.90 0.77 -9.94
C HIS A 28 4.82 0.62 -11.02
N PRO A 29 3.66 1.28 -10.86
CA PRO A 29 2.65 1.38 -11.91
C PRO A 29 3.19 1.99 -13.23
N PRO A 30 2.71 1.53 -14.40
CA PRO A 30 3.19 2.04 -15.68
C PRO A 30 2.99 3.55 -15.89
N ASP A 31 1.91 4.12 -15.35
CA ASP A 31 1.61 5.56 -15.40
C ASP A 31 2.59 6.38 -14.55
N TYR A 32 3.01 5.87 -13.39
CA TYR A 32 4.07 6.47 -12.58
C TYR A 32 5.39 6.56 -13.37
N ILE A 33 5.81 5.44 -13.98
CA ILE A 33 7.06 5.38 -14.76
C ILE A 33 7.01 6.32 -15.97
N ARG A 34 5.90 6.33 -16.73
CA ARG A 34 5.73 7.25 -17.87
C ARG A 34 5.78 8.71 -17.43
N SER A 35 5.06 9.05 -16.37
CA SER A 35 5.02 10.43 -15.85
C SER A 35 6.39 10.90 -15.39
N LEU A 36 7.11 10.06 -14.66
CA LEU A 36 8.45 10.38 -14.17
C LEU A 36 9.48 10.45 -15.31
N SER A 37 9.32 9.62 -16.35
CA SER A 37 10.15 9.69 -17.57
C SER A 37 9.92 10.99 -18.35
N HIS A 38 8.66 11.44 -18.46
CA HIS A 38 8.34 12.75 -19.05
C HIS A 38 8.81 13.93 -18.18
N ALA A 39 8.89 13.76 -16.86
CA ALA A 39 9.49 14.76 -15.99
C ALA A 39 11.01 14.84 -16.24
N TYR A 40 11.71 13.70 -16.31
CA TYR A 40 13.14 13.62 -16.59
C TYR A 40 13.54 14.35 -17.88
N THR A 41 12.77 14.21 -18.96
CA THR A 41 13.10 14.84 -20.25
C THR A 41 12.94 16.36 -20.22
N ARG A 42 12.02 16.88 -19.41
CA ARG A 42 11.68 18.31 -19.33
C ARG A 42 12.38 19.05 -18.19
N GLU A 43 12.90 18.33 -17.20
CA GLU A 43 13.54 18.92 -16.03
C GLU A 43 14.78 19.74 -16.43
N GLN A 44 14.83 20.99 -15.96
CA GLN A 44 15.88 21.95 -16.27
C GLN A 44 16.95 21.98 -15.17
N SER A 45 16.57 21.72 -13.92
CA SER A 45 17.51 21.67 -12.81
C SER A 45 18.38 20.41 -12.90
N PRO A 46 19.72 20.55 -13.00
CA PRO A 46 20.61 19.39 -13.12
C PRO A 46 20.52 18.43 -11.92
N SER A 47 20.37 18.97 -10.71
CA SER A 47 20.24 18.16 -9.49
C SER A 47 18.92 17.40 -9.44
N ALA A 48 17.80 18.06 -9.77
CA ALA A 48 16.49 17.41 -9.82
C ALA A 48 16.43 16.34 -10.91
N LYS A 49 16.99 16.63 -12.10
CA LYS A 49 17.08 15.68 -13.19
C LYS A 49 17.87 14.43 -12.80
N ASN A 50 19.00 14.61 -12.11
CA ASN A 50 19.79 13.50 -11.60
C ASN A 50 18.99 12.65 -10.60
N ALA A 51 18.30 13.28 -9.64
CA ALA A 51 17.46 12.59 -8.67
C ALA A 51 16.35 11.77 -9.35
N ILE A 52 15.66 12.33 -10.34
CA ILE A 52 14.66 11.61 -11.13
C ILE A 52 15.29 10.40 -11.83
N GLY A 53 16.47 10.57 -12.44
CA GLY A 53 17.22 9.50 -13.08
C GLY A 53 17.55 8.35 -12.13
N GLN A 54 17.94 8.66 -10.88
CA GLN A 54 18.17 7.66 -9.84
C GLN A 54 16.90 6.88 -9.47
N ILE A 55 15.75 7.55 -9.36
CA ILE A 55 14.47 6.88 -9.06
C ILE A 55 14.08 5.93 -10.21
N LEU A 56 14.23 6.37 -11.47
CA LEU A 56 13.95 5.52 -12.64
C LEU A 56 14.90 4.32 -12.71
N LEU A 57 16.19 4.52 -12.45
CA LEU A 57 17.17 3.44 -12.40
C LEU A 57 16.85 2.44 -11.28
N ASN A 58 16.55 2.94 -10.09
CA ASN A 58 16.14 2.11 -8.95
C ASN A 58 14.87 1.30 -9.27
N SER A 59 13.87 1.92 -9.88
CA SER A 59 12.65 1.23 -10.33
C SER A 59 12.96 0.08 -11.29
N ARG A 60 13.86 0.31 -12.25
CA ARG A 60 14.31 -0.73 -13.18
C ARG A 60 15.04 -1.85 -12.45
N MET A 61 16.00 -1.52 -11.58
CA MET A 61 16.79 -2.51 -10.84
C MET A 61 15.91 -3.35 -9.90
N ALA A 62 14.95 -2.74 -9.21
CA ALA A 62 14.00 -3.43 -8.36
C ALA A 62 13.16 -4.46 -9.15
N ALA A 63 12.61 -4.04 -10.29
CA ALA A 63 11.83 -4.91 -11.17
C ALA A 63 12.64 -6.13 -11.68
N PHE A 64 13.89 -5.94 -12.11
CA PHE A 64 14.75 -7.03 -12.56
C PHE A 64 15.23 -7.92 -11.42
N GLY A 65 15.63 -7.32 -10.30
CA GLY A 65 16.20 -8.01 -9.15
C GLY A 65 15.16 -8.65 -8.23
N ARG A 66 13.87 -8.32 -8.40
CA ARG A 66 12.78 -8.71 -7.50
C ARG A 66 13.13 -8.37 -6.04
N ARG A 67 13.58 -7.12 -5.84
CA ARG A 67 13.98 -6.55 -4.54
C ARG A 67 13.17 -5.29 -4.26
N PRO A 68 12.87 -4.98 -2.99
CA PRO A 68 12.03 -3.84 -2.66
C PRO A 68 12.62 -2.53 -3.19
N ILE A 69 11.78 -1.71 -3.82
CA ILE A 69 12.14 -0.38 -4.36
C ILE A 69 12.65 0.55 -3.27
N CYS A 70 12.13 0.42 -2.05
CA CYS A 70 12.43 1.29 -0.92
C CYS A 70 12.81 0.45 0.30
N GLN A 71 13.74 0.94 1.13
CA GLN A 71 14.07 0.30 2.40
C GLN A 71 12.88 0.29 3.36
N ASP A 72 11.99 1.28 3.23
CA ASP A 72 10.71 1.30 3.93
C ASP A 72 9.66 0.63 3.06
N THR A 73 9.43 -0.66 3.33
CA THR A 73 8.40 -1.45 2.65
C THR A 73 6.98 -1.14 3.14
N GLY A 74 6.85 -0.22 4.09
CA GLY A 74 5.59 0.40 4.49
C GLY A 74 4.75 -0.38 5.49
N LEU A 75 3.73 0.28 6.04
CA LEU A 75 2.63 -0.37 6.74
C LEU A 75 1.56 -0.80 5.72
N VAL A 76 0.87 -1.90 6.00
CA VAL A 76 -0.16 -2.39 5.08
C VAL A 76 -1.52 -1.78 5.40
N VAL A 77 -2.12 -1.12 4.43
CA VAL A 77 -3.51 -0.66 4.48
C VAL A 77 -4.31 -1.40 3.42
N VAL A 78 -5.44 -1.96 3.81
CA VAL A 78 -6.36 -2.71 2.95
C VAL A 78 -7.72 -2.02 2.95
N PHE A 79 -8.23 -1.78 1.75
CA PHE A 79 -9.61 -1.39 1.50
C PHE A 79 -10.29 -2.53 0.76
N ALA A 80 -11.16 -3.25 1.47
CA ALA A 80 -11.87 -4.40 0.93
C ALA A 80 -13.35 -4.05 0.71
N LYS A 81 -13.86 -4.38 -0.48
CA LYS A 81 -15.30 -4.44 -0.74
C LYS A 81 -15.71 -5.90 -0.76
N VAL A 82 -16.56 -6.30 0.17
CA VAL A 82 -17.02 -7.68 0.31
C VAL A 82 -18.49 -7.74 -0.11
N GLY A 83 -18.74 -8.46 -1.20
CA GLY A 83 -20.09 -8.71 -1.70
C GLY A 83 -20.94 -9.46 -0.68
N MET A 84 -22.17 -9.00 -0.44
CA MET A 84 -23.11 -9.64 0.49
C MET A 84 -23.46 -11.08 0.09
N ASP A 85 -23.30 -11.45 -1.19
CA ASP A 85 -23.46 -12.81 -1.70
C ASP A 85 -22.13 -13.56 -1.83
N ALA A 86 -21.04 -13.03 -1.30
CA ALA A 86 -19.76 -13.73 -1.20
C ALA A 86 -19.70 -14.54 0.11
N ARG A 87 -19.58 -15.86 0.01
CA ARG A 87 -19.37 -16.75 1.15
C ARG A 87 -17.89 -17.08 1.27
N ILE A 88 -17.23 -16.49 2.25
CA ILE A 88 -15.83 -16.81 2.55
C ILE A 88 -15.78 -18.12 3.34
N LYS A 89 -15.16 -19.15 2.76
CA LYS A 89 -14.96 -20.46 3.38
C LYS A 89 -13.67 -20.43 4.20
N SER A 90 -13.80 -20.02 5.46
CA SER A 90 -12.74 -19.98 6.46
C SER A 90 -13.33 -20.01 7.87
N THR A 91 -12.57 -20.50 8.85
CA THR A 91 -12.85 -20.31 10.29
C THR A 91 -12.21 -19.03 10.83
N ALA A 92 -11.20 -18.49 10.14
CA ALA A 92 -10.54 -17.23 10.47
C ALA A 92 -11.34 -16.02 9.97
N SER A 93 -11.22 -14.89 10.67
CA SER A 93 -11.86 -13.65 10.22
C SER A 93 -11.23 -13.11 8.93
N PHE A 94 -11.92 -12.20 8.24
CA PHE A 94 -11.35 -11.54 7.05
C PHE A 94 -10.03 -10.83 7.37
N ALA A 95 -9.97 -10.14 8.52
CA ALA A 95 -8.76 -9.45 8.97
C ALA A 95 -7.62 -10.43 9.27
N ASP A 96 -7.90 -11.61 9.85
CA ASP A 96 -6.88 -12.64 10.09
C ASP A 96 -6.32 -13.20 8.77
N LEU A 97 -7.19 -13.43 7.79
CA LEU A 97 -6.79 -13.88 6.44
C LEU A 97 -5.89 -12.86 5.74
N VAL A 98 -6.21 -11.56 5.88
CA VAL A 98 -5.39 -10.46 5.38
C VAL A 98 -4.05 -10.40 6.11
N ASN A 99 -4.05 -10.43 7.44
CA ASN A 99 -2.83 -10.39 8.25
C ASN A 99 -1.92 -11.59 7.99
N GLU A 100 -2.48 -12.76 7.72
CA GLU A 100 -1.70 -13.92 7.31
C GLU A 100 -1.05 -13.71 5.94
N GLY A 101 -1.76 -13.07 4.98
CA GLY A 101 -1.18 -12.70 3.70
C GLY A 101 -0.05 -11.66 3.84
N VAL A 102 -0.22 -10.70 4.76
CA VAL A 102 0.85 -9.73 5.11
C VAL A 102 2.07 -10.46 5.66
N ARG A 103 1.88 -11.33 6.65
CA ARG A 103 2.96 -12.12 7.24
C ARG A 103 3.71 -12.94 6.19
N GLN A 104 3.00 -13.63 5.32
CA GLN A 104 3.59 -14.43 4.24
C GLN A 104 4.41 -13.57 3.27
N ALA A 105 3.88 -12.41 2.83
CA ALA A 105 4.64 -11.50 1.98
C ALA A 105 5.90 -10.97 2.67
N TYR A 106 5.82 -10.59 3.94
CA TYR A 106 6.95 -9.95 4.63
C TYR A 106 8.06 -10.93 5.00
N LEU A 107 7.70 -12.19 5.27
CA LEU A 107 8.61 -13.28 5.61
C LEU A 107 9.00 -14.14 4.39
N ASP A 108 8.65 -13.71 3.18
CA ASP A 108 9.02 -14.41 1.95
C ASP A 108 10.55 -14.59 1.88
N PRO A 109 11.08 -15.82 1.78
CA PRO A 109 12.51 -16.07 1.80
C PRO A 109 13.22 -15.59 0.52
N ASP A 110 12.52 -15.49 -0.60
CA ASP A 110 13.07 -15.06 -1.88
C ASP A 110 13.15 -13.53 -1.96
N ASN A 111 12.17 -12.84 -1.37
CA ASN A 111 12.13 -11.38 -1.29
C ASN A 111 11.64 -10.87 0.09
N PRO A 112 12.49 -10.93 1.13
CA PRO A 112 12.12 -10.49 2.46
C PRO A 112 11.89 -8.98 2.49
N LEU A 113 10.80 -8.56 3.14
CA LEU A 113 10.43 -7.15 3.31
C LEU A 113 10.75 -6.68 4.74
N ARG A 114 10.78 -5.37 4.96
CA ARG A 114 11.14 -4.81 6.27
C ARG A 114 9.92 -4.67 7.18
N ALA A 115 9.87 -5.46 8.25
CA ALA A 115 8.89 -5.26 9.32
C ALA A 115 9.12 -3.93 10.07
N SER A 116 8.14 -3.03 9.96
CA SER A 116 8.18 -1.67 10.47
C SER A 116 7.13 -1.42 11.58
N ILE A 117 6.20 -2.35 11.81
CA ILE A 117 5.18 -2.24 12.86
C ILE A 117 5.74 -2.56 14.25
N VAL A 118 5.31 -1.76 15.24
CA VAL A 118 5.52 -1.98 16.67
C VAL A 118 4.19 -2.32 17.34
N ALA A 119 4.16 -3.36 18.18
CA ALA A 119 2.93 -3.87 18.78
C ALA A 119 2.30 -2.88 19.77
N ASP A 120 3.13 -2.19 20.54
CA ASP A 120 2.72 -1.18 21.51
C ASP A 120 3.45 0.13 21.17
N PRO A 121 2.75 1.16 20.69
CA PRO A 121 3.39 2.40 20.28
C PRO A 121 3.90 3.25 21.45
N LEU A 122 3.40 3.04 22.68
CA LEU A 122 3.65 3.91 23.83
C LEU A 122 4.63 3.33 24.83
N ALA A 123 4.48 2.06 25.20
CA ALA A 123 5.31 1.46 26.25
C ALA A 123 6.50 0.68 25.67
N ARG A 124 6.41 -0.64 25.52
CA ARG A 124 7.61 -1.46 25.28
C ARG A 124 8.13 -1.37 23.84
N ARG A 125 7.31 -0.94 22.88
CA ARG A 125 7.69 -0.69 21.47
C ARG A 125 8.42 -1.87 20.82
N VAL A 126 7.90 -3.07 21.05
CA VAL A 126 8.45 -4.30 20.45
C VAL A 126 8.00 -4.40 19.00
N ASN A 127 8.95 -4.54 18.08
CA ASN A 127 8.68 -4.79 16.67
C ASN A 127 7.99 -6.15 16.48
N THR A 128 6.96 -6.22 15.66
CA THR A 128 6.16 -7.44 15.45
C THR A 128 6.86 -8.49 14.59
N ARG A 129 7.96 -8.11 13.92
CA ARG A 129 8.83 -8.94 13.07
C ARG A 129 8.17 -9.49 11.80
N ASP A 130 6.86 -9.35 11.65
CA ASP A 130 6.08 -9.79 10.48
C ASP A 130 5.26 -8.67 9.82
N ASN A 131 5.44 -7.43 10.30
CA ASN A 131 4.73 -6.22 9.84
C ASN A 131 3.21 -6.23 10.02
N THR A 132 2.69 -7.17 10.82
CA THR A 132 1.28 -7.17 11.24
C THR A 132 1.10 -6.34 12.52
N PRO A 133 -0.12 -5.86 12.83
CA PRO A 133 -1.33 -5.94 12.02
C PRO A 133 -1.37 -4.92 10.87
N ALA A 134 -2.05 -5.29 9.79
CA ALA A 134 -2.51 -4.37 8.76
C ALA A 134 -3.70 -3.53 9.25
N VAL A 135 -3.87 -2.34 8.68
CA VAL A 135 -5.09 -1.53 8.82
C VAL A 135 -6.11 -2.02 7.79
N VAL A 136 -7.23 -2.60 8.23
CA VAL A 136 -8.20 -3.24 7.33
C VAL A 136 -9.55 -2.50 7.39
N HIS A 137 -9.90 -1.84 6.30
CA HIS A 137 -11.22 -1.25 6.06
C HIS A 137 -12.07 -2.22 5.24
N VAL A 138 -13.30 -2.48 5.69
CA VAL A 138 -14.23 -3.40 5.01
C VAL A 138 -15.55 -2.70 4.76
N ASP A 139 -15.92 -2.60 3.48
CA ASP A 139 -17.23 -2.15 3.04
C ASP A 139 -18.04 -3.37 2.54
N LEU A 140 -19.24 -3.56 3.08
CA LEU A 140 -20.18 -4.54 2.55
C LEU A 140 -20.92 -3.95 1.36
N VAL A 141 -20.88 -4.64 0.21
CA VAL A 141 -21.45 -4.15 -1.05
C VAL A 141 -22.37 -5.19 -1.69
N GLN A 142 -23.22 -4.78 -2.63
CA GLN A 142 -24.04 -5.72 -3.39
C GLN A 142 -23.18 -6.62 -4.30
N GLY A 143 -23.64 -7.84 -4.55
CA GLY A 143 -22.97 -8.80 -5.44
C GLY A 143 -22.18 -9.87 -4.71
N ASN A 144 -21.43 -10.68 -5.47
CA ASN A 144 -20.80 -11.92 -4.99
C ASN A 144 -19.26 -11.93 -5.16
N GLN A 145 -18.65 -10.75 -5.27
CA GLN A 145 -17.21 -10.59 -5.44
C GLN A 145 -16.56 -10.03 -4.17
N VAL A 146 -15.27 -10.28 -4.04
CA VAL A 146 -14.42 -9.61 -3.06
C VAL A 146 -13.38 -8.83 -3.85
N GLU A 147 -13.36 -7.52 -3.68
CA GLU A 147 -12.36 -6.62 -4.26
C GLU A 147 -11.45 -6.14 -3.13
N ILE A 148 -10.14 -6.22 -3.34
CA ILE A 148 -9.15 -5.79 -2.35
C ILE A 148 -8.23 -4.79 -3.04
N THR A 149 -8.27 -3.55 -2.56
CA THR A 149 -7.23 -2.55 -2.85
C THR A 149 -6.26 -2.54 -1.69
N ILE A 150 -4.97 -2.68 -1.98
CA ILE A 150 -3.92 -2.74 -0.98
C ILE A 150 -2.87 -1.67 -1.22
N ALA A 151 -2.39 -1.06 -0.14
CA ALA A 151 -1.30 -0.10 -0.15
C ALA A 151 -0.21 -0.53 0.85
N ALA A 152 1.02 -0.61 0.37
CA ALA A 152 2.22 -0.71 1.20
C ALA A 152 2.77 0.72 1.42
N LYS A 153 2.39 1.32 2.54
CA LYS A 153 2.46 2.77 2.71
C LYS A 153 3.63 3.15 3.60
N GLY A 154 4.66 3.75 3.00
CA GLY A 154 5.86 4.19 3.71
C GLY A 154 5.56 5.28 4.74
N GLY A 155 6.10 5.14 5.94
CA GLY A 155 5.83 6.02 7.08
C GLY A 155 6.25 7.47 6.83
N GLY A 156 7.30 7.67 6.02
CA GLY A 156 7.71 9.01 5.58
C GLY A 156 6.60 9.74 4.82
N SER A 157 5.87 9.04 3.95
CA SER A 157 4.76 9.63 3.19
C SER A 157 3.48 9.77 4.01
N GLU A 158 3.24 8.89 4.98
CA GLU A 158 2.13 9.03 5.94
C GLU A 158 2.27 10.30 6.78
N ASN A 159 3.49 10.59 7.25
CA ASN A 159 3.77 11.78 8.04
C ASN A 159 3.60 13.10 7.26
N LYS A 160 3.42 13.04 5.93
CA LYS A 160 3.15 14.19 5.07
C LYS A 160 1.66 14.43 4.82
N ALA A 161 0.76 13.57 5.32
CA ALA A 161 -0.67 13.86 5.33
C ALA A 161 -0.97 15.09 6.20
N ARG A 162 -1.90 15.94 5.75
CA ARG A 162 -2.29 17.18 6.45
C ARG A 162 -3.80 17.25 6.51
N PHE A 163 -4.30 17.70 7.66
CA PHE A 163 -5.71 17.94 7.91
C PHE A 163 -5.86 19.34 8.51
N THR A 164 -6.84 20.10 8.02
CA THR A 164 -7.24 21.36 8.61
C THR A 164 -8.73 21.58 8.39
N THR A 165 -9.35 22.38 9.25
CA THR A 165 -10.72 22.86 9.05
C THR A 165 -10.64 24.30 8.60
N LEU A 166 -11.03 24.57 7.36
CA LEU A 166 -11.04 25.92 6.81
C LEU A 166 -12.33 26.66 7.20
N ASN A 167 -12.20 27.95 7.49
CA ASN A 167 -13.37 28.84 7.56
C ASN A 167 -14.06 28.91 6.19
N PRO A 168 -15.38 29.10 6.11
CA PRO A 168 -16.09 29.19 4.83
C PRO A 168 -15.56 30.26 3.86
N SER A 169 -14.92 31.32 4.39
CA SER A 169 -14.32 32.41 3.62
C SER A 169 -12.84 32.20 3.29
N ALA A 170 -12.21 31.12 3.74
CA ALA A 170 -10.79 30.89 3.52
C ALA A 170 -10.50 30.35 2.12
N SER A 171 -9.34 30.71 1.57
CA SER A 171 -8.88 30.24 0.25
C SER A 171 -8.28 28.83 0.36
N VAL A 172 -8.86 27.88 -0.38
CA VAL A 172 -8.31 26.52 -0.48
C VAL A 172 -6.95 26.52 -1.20
N SER A 173 -6.79 27.34 -2.25
CA SER A 173 -5.53 27.41 -2.99
C SER A 173 -4.39 27.91 -2.12
N ASP A 174 -4.65 28.92 -1.28
CA ASP A 174 -3.63 29.51 -0.41
C ASP A 174 -3.22 28.49 0.64
N TRP A 175 -4.19 27.76 1.21
CA TRP A 175 -3.89 26.67 2.13
C TRP A 175 -3.02 25.59 1.46
N VAL A 176 -3.31 25.19 0.22
CA VAL A 176 -2.50 24.19 -0.51
C VAL A 176 -1.09 24.70 -0.74
N VAL A 177 -0.92 25.91 -1.28
CA VAL A 177 0.41 26.50 -1.56
C VAL A 177 1.25 26.63 -0.28
N ASN A 178 0.63 27.14 0.79
CA ASN A 178 1.29 27.30 2.08
C ASN A 178 1.61 25.96 2.76
N THR A 179 0.80 24.94 2.52
CA THR A 179 1.05 23.60 3.07
C THR A 179 2.20 22.93 2.34
N VAL A 180 2.19 22.93 1.00
CA VAL A 180 3.21 22.27 0.16
C VAL A 180 4.61 22.82 0.43
N SER A 181 4.75 24.10 0.74
CA SER A 181 6.05 24.71 1.07
C SER A 181 6.65 24.20 2.39
N THR A 182 5.86 23.54 3.23
CA THR A 182 6.29 22.96 4.54
C THR A 182 6.43 21.44 4.52
N LEU A 183 6.13 20.80 3.38
CA LEU A 183 6.24 19.36 3.21
C LEU A 183 7.67 18.91 2.90
#